data_AF-A0A7W9EHL8-F1
#
_entry.id   AF-A0A7W9EHL8-F1
#
_cell.length_a   1.000
_cell.length_b   1.000
_cell.length_c   1.000
_cell.angle_alpha   90.00
_cell.angle_beta   90.00
_cell.angle_gamma   90.00
#
_symmetry.space_group_name_H-M   'P 1'
#
loop_
_entity.id
_entity.type
_entity.pdbx_description
1 polymer ?
#
loop_
_entity_poly.entity_id
_entity_poly.type
_entity_poly.pdbx_seq_one_letter_code
_entity_poly.pdbx_strand_id
1 'polypeptide(L)' 'MRTHPFHAALKDALKAADDNQSRFAREIGTSQQLVSYWLNNGRPLPAEYVLAAEAAGFGSRHDLRPDLYPRDAEQAAA' A
#
# COMPACT_ATOMS: atom_id res chain seq x y z
N MET A 1 10.60 8.93 -14.72
CA MET A 1 9.83 8.68 -13.48
C MET A 1 10.50 7.52 -12.76
N ARG A 2 10.93 7.68 -11.51
CA ARG A 2 11.62 6.61 -10.77
C ARG A 2 10.57 5.70 -10.14
N THR A 3 10.15 4.67 -10.86
CA THR A 3 9.17 3.70 -10.39
C THR A 3 9.77 2.92 -9.23
N HIS A 4 9.30 3.14 -8.01
CA HIS A 4 9.74 2.37 -6.86
C HIS A 4 9.07 0.98 -6.87
N PRO A 5 9.74 -0.09 -6.39
CA PRO A 5 9.12 -1.42 -6.32
C PRO A 5 7.82 -1.40 -5.49
N PHE A 6 7.77 -0.56 -4.45
CA PHE A 6 6.60 -0.38 -3.59
C PHE A 6 5.41 0.31 -4.27
N HIS A 7 5.62 1.00 -5.39
CA HIS A 7 4.53 1.56 -6.18
C HIS A 7 3.70 0.44 -6.85
N ALA A 8 4.31 -0.69 -7.19
CA ALA A 8 3.58 -1.86 -7.69
C ALA A 8 2.64 -2.42 -6.61
N ALA A 9 3.10 -2.50 -5.36
CA ALA A 9 2.27 -2.96 -4.25
C ALA A 9 1.04 -2.06 -4.01
N LEU A 10 1.19 -0.74 -4.12
CA LEU A 10 0.05 0.19 -4.07
C LEU A 10 -0.97 -0.06 -5.20
N LYS A 11 -0.50 -0.40 -6.40
CA LYS A 11 -1.38 -0.76 -7.51
C LYS A 11 -2.12 -2.06 -7.26
N ASP A 12 -1.46 -3.06 -6.69
CA ASP A 12 -2.13 -4.32 -6.35
C ASP A 12 -3.17 -4.14 -5.24
N ALA A 13 -2.90 -3.25 -4.27
CA ALA A 13 -3.90 -2.86 -3.28
C ALA A 13 -5.14 -2.20 -3.91
N LEU A 14 -4.94 -1.38 -4.94
CA LEU A 14 -6.04 -0.77 -5.70
C LEU A 14 -6.84 -1.79 -6.50
N LYS A 15 -6.21 -2.83 -7.05
CA LYS A 15 -6.95 -3.94 -7.70
C LYS A 15 -7.86 -4.66 -6.70
N ALA A 16 -7.40 -4.88 -5.47
CA ALA A 16 -8.25 -5.42 -4.40
C ALA A 16 -9.40 -4.47 -4.02
N ALA A 17 -9.27 -3.19 -4.34
CA ALA A 17 -10.32 -2.18 -4.24
C ALA A 17 -11.14 -1.99 -5.54
N ASP A 18 -11.17 -2.99 -6.43
CA ASP A 18 -11.87 -2.95 -7.73
C ASP A 18 -11.37 -1.83 -8.66
N ASP A 19 -10.07 -1.53 -8.61
CA ASP A 19 -9.43 -0.41 -9.31
C ASP A 19 -10.07 0.97 -8.99
N ASN A 20 -10.78 1.06 -7.86
CA ASN A 20 -11.49 2.26 -7.45
C ASN A 20 -10.72 3.02 -6.36
N GLN A 21 -10.04 4.09 -6.78
CA GLN A 21 -9.27 4.95 -5.87
C GLN A 21 -10.13 5.62 -4.80
N SER A 22 -11.38 5.97 -5.11
CA SER A 22 -12.31 6.59 -4.13
C SER A 22 -12.74 5.59 -3.06
N ARG A 23 -12.99 4.33 -3.46
CA ARG A 23 -13.26 3.24 -2.52
C ARG A 23 -12.05 3.01 -1.63
N PHE A 24 -10.88 2.76 -2.22
CA PHE A 24 -9.64 2.56 -1.47
C PHE A 24 -9.40 3.68 -0.45
N ALA A 25 -9.48 4.94 -0.90
CA ALA A 25 -9.27 6.11 -0.05
C ALA A 25 -10.23 6.16 1.14
N ARG A 26 -11.52 5.89 0.91
CA ARG A 26 -12.55 5.93 1.96
C ARG A 26 -12.30 4.89 3.05
N GLU A 27 -11.95 3.67 2.65
CA GLU A 27 -11.73 2.55 3.57
C GLU A 27 -10.45 2.74 4.42
N ILE A 28 -9.40 3.37 3.86
CA ILE A 28 -8.18 3.68 4.62
C ILE A 28 -8.21 5.05 5.33
N GLY A 29 -9.31 5.79 5.23
CA GLY A 29 -9.49 7.09 5.88
C GLY A 29 -8.71 8.25 5.26
N THR A 30 -8.50 8.25 3.94
CA THR A 30 -7.83 9.33 3.21
C THR A 30 -8.68 9.88 2.05
N SER A 31 -8.11 10.79 1.25
CA SER A 31 -8.75 11.35 0.05
C SER A 31 -8.27 10.68 -1.24
N GLN A 32 -9.17 10.56 -2.22
CA GLN A 32 -8.83 10.03 -3.55
C GLN A 32 -7.72 10.86 -4.23
N GLN A 33 -7.69 12.17 -4.00
CA GLN A 33 -6.65 13.08 -4.50
C GLN A 33 -5.25 12.67 -3.99
N LEU A 34 -5.14 12.29 -2.71
CA LEU A 34 -3.88 11.87 -2.13
C LEU A 34 -3.40 10.53 -2.72
N VAL A 35 -4.33 9.60 -2.95
CA VAL A 35 -4.04 8.32 -3.63
C VAL A 35 -3.53 8.56 -5.05
N SER A 36 -4.20 9.43 -5.81
CA SER A 36 -3.77 9.83 -7.15
C SER A 36 -2.38 10.49 -7.12
N TYR A 37 -2.11 11.34 -6.13
CA TYR A 37 -0.79 11.95 -5.94
C TYR A 37 0.29 10.89 -5.73
N TRP A 38 0.07 9.87 -4.91
CA TRP A 38 1.06 8.79 -4.72
C TRP A 38 1.33 8.01 -6.01
N LEU A 39 0.27 7.65 -6.75
CA LEU A 39 0.39 6.92 -8.02
C LEU A 39 1.16 7.72 -9.07
N ASN A 40 0.80 8.98 -9.27
CA ASN A 40 1.42 9.84 -10.30
C ASN A 40 2.88 10.15 -9.99
N ASN A 41 3.24 10.23 -8.70
CA ASN A 41 4.61 10.46 -8.27
C ASN A 41 5.41 9.16 -8.07
N GLY A 42 4.82 7.99 -8.34
CA GLY A 42 5.48 6.70 -8.14
C GLY A 42 5.87 6.44 -6.69
N ARG A 43 5.10 6.99 -5.74
CA ARG A 43 5.35 6.87 -4.29
C ARG A 43 4.71 5.59 -3.74
N PRO A 44 5.32 4.98 -2.71
CA PRO A 44 4.68 3.92 -1.94
C PRO A 44 3.47 4.42 -1.16
N LEU A 45 2.66 3.48 -0.67
CA LEU A 45 1.70 3.75 0.39
C LEU A 45 2.45 4.25 1.65
N PRO A 46 2.08 5.43 2.21
CA PRO A 46 2.68 5.90 3.45
C PRO A 46 2.40 4.94 4.61
N ALA A 47 3.36 4.85 5.54
CA ALA A 47 3.33 3.89 6.64
C ALA A 47 2.05 3.96 7.48
N GLU A 48 1.55 5.18 7.71
CA GLU A 48 0.35 5.47 8.50
C GLU A 48 -0.93 4.80 7.93
N TYR A 49 -0.98 4.56 6.60
CA TYR A 49 -2.14 3.94 5.94
C TYR A 49 -1.97 2.43 5.71
N VAL A 50 -0.81 1.85 6.01
CA VAL A 50 -0.53 0.42 5.75
C VAL A 50 -1.45 -0.46 6.60
N LEU A 51 -1.57 -0.16 7.89
CA LEU A 51 -2.43 -0.94 8.79
C LEU A 51 -3.92 -0.78 8.45
N ALA A 52 -4.33 0.41 8.01
CA ALA A 52 -5.69 0.64 7.55
C ALA A 52 -6.00 -0.13 6.26
N ALA A 53 -5.07 -0.16 5.31
CA ALA A 53 -5.19 -0.95 4.09
C ALA A 53 -5.25 -2.46 4.38
N GLU A 54 -4.45 -2.95 5.31
CA GLU A 54 -4.50 -4.35 5.78
C GLU A 54 -5.84 -4.68 6.44
N ALA A 55 -6.31 -3.82 7.35
CA ALA A 55 -7.61 -4.00 8.02
C ALA A 55 -8.79 -3.97 7.03
N ALA A 56 -8.69 -3.18 5.96
CA ALA A 56 -9.66 -3.14 4.87
C ALA A 56 -9.55 -4.32 3.87
N GLY A 57 -8.51 -5.16 4.01
CA GLY A 57 -8.32 -6.35 3.17
C GLY A 57 -7.66 -6.09 1.81
N PHE A 58 -6.97 -4.95 1.64
CA PHE A 58 -6.31 -4.59 0.37
C PHE A 58 -4.87 -5.10 0.23
N GLY A 59 -4.53 -6.15 0.98
CA GLY A 59 -3.19 -6.75 0.99
C GLY A 59 -2.57 -6.74 2.38
N SER A 60 -1.47 -7.48 2.54
CA SER A 60 -0.75 -7.53 3.81
C SER A 60 0.28 -6.42 3.91
N ARG A 61 0.52 -5.91 5.12
CA ARG A 61 1.58 -4.94 5.43
C ARG A 61 2.96 -5.35 4.93
N HIS A 62 3.22 -6.65 4.88
CA HIS A 62 4.47 -7.23 4.40
C HIS A 62 4.66 -7.07 2.89
N ASP A 63 3.58 -7.02 2.11
CA ASP A 63 3.62 -6.82 0.66
C ASP A 63 3.61 -5.33 0.32
N LEU A 64 2.81 -4.55 1.07
CA LEU A 64 2.69 -3.10 0.90
C LEU A 64 3.99 -2.36 1.24
N ARG A 65 4.63 -2.74 2.36
CA ARG A 65 5.84 -2.12 2.88
C ARG A 65 6.76 -3.17 3.54
N PRO A 66 7.41 -4.04 2.76
CA PRO A 66 8.39 -5.01 3.30
C PRO A 66 9.57 -4.33 4.00
N ASP A 67 9.90 -3.10 3.61
CA ASP A 67 10.91 -2.24 4.25
C ASP A 67 10.57 -1.89 5.73
N LEU A 68 9.29 -1.85 6.08
CA LEU A 68 8.84 -1.63 7.47
C LEU A 68 8.41 -2.92 8.16
N TYR A 69 7.88 -3.86 7.39
CA TYR A 69 7.32 -5.12 7.87
C TYR A 69 7.99 -6.29 7.14
N PRO A 70 9.26 -6.62 7.44
CA PRO A 70 9.85 -7.86 6.95
C PRO A 70 9.02 -9.07 7.43
N ARG A 71 8.97 -10.14 6.63
CA ARG A 71 8.26 -11.38 7.02
C ARG A 71 9.17 -12.16 7.97
N ASP A 72 8.63 -12.64 9.09
CA ASP A 72 9.36 -13.36 10.15
C ASP A 72 10.14 -14.61 9.71
N ALA A 73 9.92 -15.13 8.49
CA ALA A 73 10.81 -16.14 7.91
C ALA A 73 12.28 -15.66 7.81
N GLU A 74 12.52 -14.34 7.81
CA GLU A 74 13.84 -13.71 7.89
C GLU A 74 14.30 -13.45 9.36
N GLN A 75 13.38 -13.45 10.34
CA GLN A 75 13.68 -13.16 11.76
C GLN A 75 14.02 -14.41 12.59
N ALA A 76 13.75 -15.62 12.10
CA ALA A 76 14.09 -16.87 12.79
C ALA A 76 15.51 -17.41 12.49
N ALA A 77 16.30 -16.73 11.65
CA ALA A 77 17.65 -17.14 11.25
C ALA A 77 18.77 -16.23 11.79
N ALA A 78 18.52 -15.51 12.89
CA ALA A 78 19.53 -14.71 13.60
C ALA A 78 19.89 -15.33 14.96
#